data_AF-W7XGA7-F1
#
_entry.id   AF-W7XGA7-F1
#
_cell.length_a   1.000
_cell.length_b   1.000
_cell.length_c   1.000
_cell.angle_alpha   90.00
_cell.angle_beta   90.00
_cell.angle_gamma   90.00
#
_symmetry.space_group_name_H-M   'P 1'
#
loop_
_entity.id
_entity.type
_entity.pdbx_description
1 polymer ?
#
loop_
_entity_poly.entity_id
_entity_poly.type
_entity_poly.pdbx_seq_one_letter_code
_entity_poly.pdbx_strand_id
1 'polypeptide(L)'
;MAKNDRVSLNIFNDEEQINIFPLIKINEQNYYDQSQNIQEEQHAQLANQVVSEALKEQQQTQQVIANENQKLHNLVFGFKTTIEISFNTIEQDLIKFHNFYTKMIKNKVLVRKQFSYIPCSYRYFAFNNCTELMYKQFNKSNTYVEGFFHRTTFEFDEFSDEKKQRFKNIWDSHILAKSTYIARLKSLIAISDVFQAYDDSLLTTTPMLNMNLTAFQPYQTCITNQTFLENYDPRCRGWYQNTVSQAGKYEVYQYKPYKDAFTNTITMSGTTLLLDEKTDAFLAIIGMDFQIANLIQNILAKLDELDESVILSGYSLIFHENNNTIFHHKYWKNTDDVEYSWQDLEYNSTTIYSIEEKNSFIQQVSNAKAHAESFNYNIEKQINTEQFYISFSKNNLSYYSLVYPINSLQQWQVFPNSTQNRIIMYVGRVQRDLRYILTDFYLLVYRWIQFTSSCSALLSTSDTHRKFNIISQYKDIIKKTKDYYKNQIKKLSLSQEPFKHIFNLKIILIIQILVKLIYC
;
A
#
# COMPACT_ATOMS: atom_id res chain seq x y z
N MET A 1 -81.08 24.35 58.54
CA MET A 1 -81.81 25.23 57.60
C MET A 1 -81.90 24.46 56.28
N ALA A 2 -82.86 23.54 56.10
CA ALA A 2 -84.29 23.75 55.72
C ALA A 2 -84.37 24.50 54.37
N LYS A 3 -84.92 23.98 53.26
CA LYS A 3 -86.19 23.29 52.95
C LYS A 3 -86.02 22.51 51.62
N ASN A 4 -86.51 21.28 51.40
CA ASN A 4 -87.89 20.78 51.25
C ASN A 4 -88.75 21.48 50.16
N ASP A 5 -89.11 20.71 49.11
CA ASP A 5 -90.48 20.47 48.56
C ASP A 5 -90.30 19.62 47.27
N ARG A 6 -90.60 18.30 47.22
CA ARG A 6 -91.90 17.61 46.96
C ARG A 6 -92.73 18.32 45.87
N VAL A 7 -93.13 17.70 44.75
CA VAL A 7 -94.18 16.66 44.47
C VAL A 7 -94.07 16.42 42.92
N SER A 8 -94.29 15.28 42.25
CA SER A 8 -95.46 14.38 42.20
C SER A 8 -95.12 13.06 41.48
N LEU A 9 -95.75 11.98 41.92
CA LEU A 9 -95.86 10.68 41.24
C LEU A 9 -96.76 10.77 40.00
N ASN A 10 -96.47 9.95 38.99
CA ASN A 10 -97.48 9.22 38.24
C ASN A 10 -96.96 7.83 37.90
N ILE A 11 -97.77 6.82 38.22
CA ILE A 11 -97.58 5.40 37.94
C ILE A 11 -98.34 5.09 36.65
N PHE A 12 -97.68 4.47 35.68
CA PHE A 12 -98.32 3.56 34.73
C PHE A 12 -97.39 2.36 34.52
N ASN A 13 -97.93 1.17 34.75
CA ASN A 13 -97.36 -0.11 34.37
C ASN A 13 -97.34 -0.21 32.85
N ASP A 14 -96.22 -0.64 32.27
CA ASP A 14 -96.23 -1.45 31.05
C ASP A 14 -94.99 -2.38 31.07
N GLU A 15 -95.25 -3.65 30.77
CA GLU A 15 -94.26 -4.71 30.64
C GLU A 15 -93.40 -4.49 29.39
N GLU A 16 -92.19 -3.96 29.55
CA GLU A 16 -91.17 -3.96 28.50
C GLU A 16 -90.25 -5.17 28.64
N GLN A 17 -90.38 -6.13 27.72
CA GLN A 17 -89.31 -7.08 27.42
C GLN A 17 -88.08 -6.31 26.94
N ILE A 18 -87.10 -6.14 27.82
CA ILE A 18 -85.80 -5.56 27.47
C ILE A 18 -85.11 -6.49 26.47
N ASN A 19 -85.03 -6.04 25.21
CA ASN A 19 -84.28 -6.71 24.16
C ASN A 19 -82.78 -6.42 24.36
N ILE A 20 -82.06 -7.36 24.97
CA ILE A 20 -80.63 -7.25 25.38
C ILE A 20 -79.66 -7.37 24.18
N PHE A 21 -80.16 -7.63 22.97
CA PHE A 21 -79.32 -7.88 21.79
C PHE A 21 -78.50 -6.69 21.23
N PRO A 22 -78.90 -5.40 21.34
CA PRO A 22 -78.10 -4.29 20.79
C PRO A 22 -76.90 -3.90 21.67
N LEU A 23 -76.98 -4.12 22.99
CA LEU A 23 -75.94 -3.77 23.95
C LEU A 23 -74.73 -4.72 23.93
N ILE A 24 -74.93 -5.98 23.52
CA ILE A 24 -73.85 -6.96 23.37
C ILE A 24 -73.00 -6.65 22.13
N LYS A 25 -73.61 -6.25 21.00
CA LYS A 25 -72.89 -5.89 19.77
C LYS A 25 -72.00 -4.64 19.90
N ILE A 26 -72.39 -3.66 20.71
CA ILE A 26 -71.59 -2.42 20.92
C ILE A 26 -70.36 -2.70 21.81
N ASN A 27 -70.47 -3.61 22.77
CA ASN A 27 -69.33 -4.02 23.60
C ASN A 27 -68.36 -4.95 22.84
N GLU A 28 -68.84 -5.80 21.95
CA GLU A 28 -67.97 -6.63 21.09
C GLU A 28 -67.17 -5.78 20.08
N GLN A 29 -67.79 -4.76 19.48
CA GLN A 29 -67.10 -3.86 18.54
C GLN A 29 -66.03 -3.03 19.24
N ASN A 30 -66.32 -2.44 20.42
CA ASN A 30 -65.33 -1.69 21.20
C ASN A 30 -64.16 -2.57 21.68
N TYR A 31 -64.42 -3.83 22.02
CA TYR A 31 -63.38 -4.78 22.41
C TYR A 31 -62.52 -5.17 21.20
N TYR A 32 -63.13 -5.33 20.02
CA TYR A 32 -62.43 -5.62 18.77
C TYR A 32 -61.54 -4.45 18.36
N ASP A 33 -62.06 -3.21 18.38
CA ASP A 33 -61.31 -2.00 18.04
C ASP A 33 -60.18 -1.70 19.05
N GLN A 34 -60.39 -1.96 20.34
CA GLN A 34 -59.31 -1.92 21.35
C GLN A 34 -58.26 -3.00 21.11
N SER A 35 -58.66 -4.22 20.75
CA SER A 35 -57.73 -5.30 20.44
C SER A 35 -56.91 -5.03 19.17
N GLN A 36 -57.50 -4.42 18.15
CA GLN A 36 -56.80 -4.01 16.93
C GLN A 36 -55.83 -2.86 17.19
N ASN A 37 -56.23 -1.84 17.95
CA ASN A 37 -55.32 -0.75 18.33
C ASN A 37 -54.13 -1.26 19.17
N ILE A 38 -54.35 -2.19 20.10
CA ILE A 38 -53.28 -2.83 20.88
C ILE A 38 -52.37 -3.66 19.97
N GLN A 39 -52.91 -4.39 19.00
CA GLN A 39 -52.11 -5.14 18.03
C GLN A 39 -51.29 -4.21 17.13
N GLU A 40 -51.88 -3.14 16.61
CA GLU A 40 -51.19 -2.14 15.78
C GLU A 40 -50.08 -1.44 16.57
N GLU A 41 -50.32 -1.09 17.83
CA GLU A 41 -49.30 -0.50 18.70
C GLU A 41 -48.17 -1.50 19.00
N GLN A 42 -48.50 -2.77 19.26
CA GLN A 42 -47.50 -3.84 19.44
C GLN A 42 -46.68 -4.10 18.16
N HIS A 43 -47.31 -4.07 16.99
CA HIS A 43 -46.63 -4.19 15.70
C HIS A 43 -45.72 -2.99 15.42
N ALA A 44 -46.15 -1.77 15.74
CA ALA A 44 -45.34 -0.56 15.61
C ALA A 44 -44.14 -0.58 16.58
N GLN A 45 -44.33 -1.02 17.82
CA GLN A 45 -43.26 -1.18 18.79
C GLN A 45 -42.23 -2.24 18.34
N LEU A 46 -42.70 -3.38 17.82
CA LEU A 46 -41.83 -4.42 17.27
C LEU A 46 -41.05 -3.95 16.03
N ALA A 47 -41.71 -3.21 15.13
CA ALA A 47 -41.06 -2.64 13.95
C ALA A 47 -39.97 -1.62 14.33
N ASN A 48 -40.25 -0.74 15.29
CA ASN A 48 -39.28 0.23 15.81
C ASN A 48 -38.09 -0.47 16.49
N GLN A 49 -38.33 -1.57 17.20
CA GLN A 49 -37.28 -2.38 17.79
C GLN A 49 -36.38 -3.02 16.72
N VAL A 50 -36.96 -3.63 15.69
CA VAL A 50 -36.22 -4.26 14.58
C VAL A 50 -35.36 -3.23 13.83
N VAL A 51 -35.90 -2.05 13.55
CA VAL A 51 -35.15 -0.96 12.89
C VAL A 51 -34.00 -0.47 13.78
N SER A 52 -34.23 -0.30 15.08
CA SER A 52 -33.19 0.10 16.04
C SER A 52 -32.06 -0.93 16.13
N GLU A 53 -32.40 -2.22 16.12
CA GLU A 53 -31.41 -3.30 16.13
C GLU A 53 -30.59 -3.32 14.84
N ALA A 54 -31.24 -3.23 13.66
CA ALA A 54 -30.55 -3.17 12.38
C ALA A 54 -29.58 -1.98 12.28
N LEU A 55 -29.97 -0.81 12.78
CA LEU A 55 -29.09 0.38 12.82
C LEU A 55 -27.84 0.14 13.69
N LYS A 56 -27.99 -0.52 14.83
CA LYS A 56 -26.85 -0.84 15.71
C LYS A 56 -25.91 -1.88 15.10
N GLU A 57 -26.45 -2.89 14.41
CA GLU A 57 -25.64 -3.87 13.68
C GLU A 57 -24.83 -3.19 12.57
N GLN A 58 -25.44 -2.24 11.85
CA GLN A 58 -24.76 -1.43 10.86
C GLN A 58 -23.64 -0.58 11.48
N GLN A 59 -23.90 0.09 12.60
CA GLN A 59 -22.90 0.89 13.33
C GLN A 59 -21.70 0.05 13.78
N GLN A 60 -21.94 -1.17 14.28
CA GLN A 60 -20.86 -2.08 14.68
C GLN A 60 -20.01 -2.54 13.49
N THR A 61 -20.67 -2.88 12.39
CA THR A 61 -19.98 -3.23 11.14
C THR A 61 -19.09 -2.09 10.66
N GLN A 62 -19.62 -0.86 10.66
CA GLN A 62 -18.86 0.34 10.31
C GLN A 62 -17.68 0.57 11.25
N GLN A 63 -17.84 0.34 12.56
CA GLN A 63 -16.76 0.46 13.53
C GLN A 63 -15.65 -0.57 13.28
N VAL A 64 -15.98 -1.82 12.95
CA VAL A 64 -15.00 -2.85 12.59
C VAL A 64 -14.22 -2.43 11.34
N ILE A 65 -14.90 -1.95 10.31
CA ILE A 65 -14.27 -1.48 9.08
C ILE A 65 -13.35 -0.29 9.40
N ALA A 66 -13.82 0.69 10.17
CA ALA A 66 -13.02 1.85 10.55
C ALA A 66 -11.74 1.46 11.32
N ASN A 67 -11.84 0.50 12.25
CA ASN A 67 -10.71 0.01 13.01
C ASN A 67 -9.68 -0.72 12.13
N GLU A 68 -10.13 -1.59 11.22
CA GLU A 68 -9.24 -2.28 10.28
C GLU A 68 -8.58 -1.31 9.29
N ASN A 69 -9.32 -0.31 8.81
CA ASN A 69 -8.81 0.75 7.97
C ASN A 69 -7.74 1.57 8.71
N GLN A 70 -8.01 1.98 9.95
CA GLN A 70 -7.05 2.72 10.76
C GLN A 70 -5.77 1.92 11.03
N LYS A 71 -5.89 0.61 11.28
CA LYS A 71 -4.75 -0.28 11.47
C LYS A 71 -3.87 -0.34 10.22
N LEU A 72 -4.47 -0.56 9.05
CA LEU A 72 -3.75 -0.55 7.77
C LEU A 72 -3.13 0.81 7.48
N HIS A 73 -3.88 1.89 7.71
CA HIS A 73 -3.41 3.26 7.55
C HIS A 73 -2.14 3.52 8.37
N ASN A 74 -2.15 3.21 9.67
CA ASN A 74 -0.99 3.44 10.55
C ASN A 74 0.28 2.75 10.04
N LEU A 75 0.15 1.53 9.49
CA LEU A 75 1.28 0.79 8.93
C LEU A 75 1.76 1.40 7.61
N VAL A 76 0.86 1.56 6.63
CA VAL A 76 1.21 2.02 5.28
C VAL A 76 1.66 3.48 5.30
N PHE A 77 1.07 4.32 6.16
CA PHE A 77 1.50 5.71 6.32
C PHE A 77 2.93 5.80 6.85
N GLY A 78 3.31 4.99 7.84
CA GLY A 78 4.69 4.92 8.33
C GLY A 78 5.69 4.53 7.24
N PHE A 79 5.34 3.54 6.40
CA PHE A 79 6.16 3.17 5.25
C PHE A 79 6.25 4.29 4.22
N LYS A 80 5.11 4.90 3.88
CA LYS A 80 5.03 6.02 2.95
C LYS A 80 5.98 7.14 3.36
N THR A 81 5.85 7.65 4.57
CA THR A 81 6.69 8.75 5.07
C THR A 81 8.17 8.38 5.06
N THR A 82 8.52 7.17 5.49
CA THR A 82 9.92 6.71 5.52
C THR A 82 10.53 6.66 4.12
N ILE A 83 9.75 6.15 3.16
CA ILE A 83 10.17 6.00 1.77
C ILE A 83 10.27 7.38 1.10
N GLU A 84 9.30 8.28 1.29
CA GLU A 84 9.33 9.65 0.77
C GLU A 84 10.56 10.42 1.27
N ILE A 85 10.87 10.36 2.56
CA ILE A 85 12.09 11.00 3.12
C ILE A 85 13.35 10.45 2.46
N SER A 86 13.40 9.14 2.21
CA SER A 86 14.56 8.49 1.60
C SER A 86 14.73 8.88 0.13
N PHE A 87 13.65 8.93 -0.66
CA PHE A 87 13.69 9.42 -2.04
C PHE A 87 14.07 10.88 -2.12
N ASN A 88 13.44 11.73 -1.30
CA ASN A 88 13.78 13.15 -1.24
C ASN A 88 15.28 13.33 -0.93
N THR A 89 15.84 12.50 -0.05
CA THR A 89 17.28 12.55 0.25
C THR A 89 18.16 12.27 -0.98
N ILE A 90 17.80 11.29 -1.81
CA ILE A 90 18.50 10.98 -3.06
C ILE A 90 18.36 12.13 -4.05
N GLU A 91 17.18 12.70 -4.20
CA GLU A 91 16.94 13.86 -5.07
C GLU A 91 17.79 15.06 -4.65
N GLN A 92 17.87 15.33 -3.35
CA GLN A 92 18.71 16.40 -2.80
C GLN A 92 20.19 16.15 -3.10
N ASP A 93 20.66 14.91 -3.02
CA ASP A 93 22.05 14.57 -3.29
C ASP A 93 22.37 14.67 -4.80
N LEU A 94 21.44 14.28 -5.68
CA LEU A 94 21.53 14.51 -7.13
C LEU A 94 21.59 15.99 -7.48
N ILE A 95 20.72 16.82 -6.90
CA ILE A 95 20.69 18.27 -7.13
C ILE A 95 21.99 18.93 -6.66
N LYS A 96 22.52 18.54 -5.50
CA LYS A 96 23.83 19.02 -5.03
C LYS A 96 24.93 18.63 -6.00
N PHE A 97 24.91 17.39 -6.51
CA PHE A 97 25.92 16.92 -7.43
C PHE A 97 25.84 17.65 -8.78
N HIS A 98 24.64 17.82 -9.33
CA HIS A 98 24.37 18.64 -10.51
C HIS A 98 24.92 20.07 -10.34
N ASN A 99 24.53 20.75 -9.25
CA ASN A 99 24.98 22.12 -8.98
C ASN A 99 26.49 22.23 -8.78
N PHE A 100 27.10 21.22 -8.15
CA PHE A 100 28.55 21.15 -8.00
C PHE A 100 29.24 20.99 -9.35
N TYR A 101 28.78 20.07 -10.18
CA TYR A 101 29.32 19.85 -11.52
C TYR A 101 29.15 21.09 -12.43
N THR A 102 28.01 21.78 -12.36
CA THR A 102 27.81 23.05 -13.07
C THR A 102 28.79 24.13 -12.62
N LYS A 103 29.11 24.21 -11.32
CA LYS A 103 30.15 25.12 -10.81
C LYS A 103 31.55 24.69 -11.27
N MET A 104 31.82 23.39 -11.34
CA MET A 104 33.08 22.82 -11.83
C MET A 104 33.35 23.23 -13.28
N ILE A 105 32.42 22.96 -14.20
CA ILE A 105 32.59 23.28 -15.63
C ILE A 105 32.66 24.79 -15.91
N LYS A 106 32.15 25.61 -14.99
CA LYS A 106 32.26 27.09 -15.02
C LYS A 106 33.51 27.63 -14.34
N ASN A 107 34.45 26.77 -13.95
CA ASN A 107 35.68 27.13 -13.24
C ASN A 107 35.43 27.91 -11.93
N LYS A 108 34.29 27.66 -11.26
CA LYS A 108 33.94 28.29 -9.97
C LYS A 108 34.40 27.45 -8.76
N VAL A 109 35.06 26.32 -8.99
CA VAL A 109 35.59 25.44 -7.96
C VAL A 109 37.11 25.41 -8.07
N LEU A 110 37.79 25.58 -6.92
CA LEU A 110 39.25 25.49 -6.85
C LEU A 110 39.67 24.04 -6.71
N VAL A 111 40.30 23.50 -7.76
CA VAL A 111 40.85 22.15 -7.79
C VAL A 111 42.35 22.18 -7.54
N ARG A 112 42.84 21.32 -6.64
CA ARG A 112 44.29 21.15 -6.43
C ARG A 112 44.91 20.42 -7.64
N LYS A 113 45.83 21.08 -8.33
CA LYS A 113 46.51 20.55 -9.52
C LYS A 113 47.46 19.36 -9.27
N GLN A 114 47.75 19.04 -8.01
CA GLN A 114 48.73 18.01 -7.62
C GLN A 114 48.18 16.57 -7.67
N PHE A 115 46.88 16.40 -7.93
CA PHE A 115 46.26 15.08 -8.01
C PHE A 115 46.35 14.52 -9.45
N SER A 116 46.74 13.24 -9.57
CA SER A 116 46.79 12.52 -10.84
C SER A 116 45.83 11.35 -10.80
N TYR A 117 44.93 11.30 -11.79
CA TYR A 117 44.01 10.18 -11.97
C TYR A 117 44.74 8.98 -12.57
N ILE A 118 44.26 7.77 -12.26
CA ILE A 118 44.70 6.52 -12.89
C ILE A 118 43.54 6.08 -13.79
N PRO A 119 43.43 6.63 -15.02
CA PRO A 119 42.30 6.32 -15.89
C PRO A 119 42.45 4.90 -16.44
N CYS A 120 41.34 4.16 -16.50
CA CYS A 120 41.28 2.98 -17.35
C CYS A 120 39.88 2.80 -17.93
N SER A 121 39.81 2.32 -19.17
CA SER A 121 38.53 1.93 -19.75
C SER A 121 38.01 0.65 -19.09
N TYR A 122 36.70 0.52 -18.95
CA TYR A 122 36.06 -0.70 -18.45
C TYR A 122 36.42 -1.92 -19.28
N ARG A 123 36.60 -1.74 -20.59
CA ARG A 123 37.11 -2.77 -21.49
C ARG A 123 38.47 -3.29 -21.02
N TYR A 124 39.45 -2.40 -20.91
CA TYR A 124 40.80 -2.83 -20.54
C TYR A 124 40.87 -3.40 -19.14
N PHE A 125 40.07 -2.89 -18.21
CA PHE A 125 39.95 -3.49 -16.90
C PHE A 125 39.44 -4.93 -16.97
N ALA A 126 38.38 -5.20 -17.76
CA ALA A 126 37.82 -6.53 -17.93
C ALA A 126 38.79 -7.54 -18.58
N PHE A 127 39.70 -7.06 -19.43
CA PHE A 127 40.68 -7.89 -20.15
C PHE A 127 42.08 -7.87 -19.54
N ASN A 128 42.23 -7.40 -18.30
CA ASN A 128 43.52 -7.32 -17.59
C ASN A 128 44.59 -6.45 -18.30
N ASN A 129 44.17 -5.41 -19.04
CA ASN A 129 45.03 -4.53 -19.84
C ASN A 129 45.32 -3.15 -19.21
N CYS A 130 44.73 -2.80 -18.07
CA CYS A 130 45.15 -1.61 -17.31
C CYS A 130 46.56 -1.75 -16.70
N THR A 131 47.11 -0.64 -16.16
CA THR A 131 48.36 -0.66 -15.40
C THR A 131 48.26 -1.47 -14.09
N GLU A 132 49.37 -2.03 -13.61
CA GLU A 132 49.40 -2.75 -12.32
C GLU A 132 48.93 -1.86 -11.15
N LEU A 133 49.29 -0.57 -11.19
CA LEU A 133 48.86 0.41 -10.20
C LEU A 133 47.33 0.53 -10.14
N MET A 134 46.64 0.47 -11.28
CA MET A 134 45.17 0.49 -11.37
C MET A 134 44.55 -0.65 -10.56
N TYR A 135 44.95 -1.90 -10.82
CA TYR A 135 44.44 -3.07 -10.10
C TYR A 135 44.77 -3.02 -8.62
N LYS A 136 46.00 -2.59 -8.28
CA LYS A 136 46.43 -2.44 -6.88
C LYS A 136 45.56 -1.45 -6.11
N GLN A 137 45.18 -0.31 -6.71
CA GLN A 137 44.32 0.68 -6.05
C GLN A 137 42.86 0.23 -6.02
N PHE A 138 42.35 -0.34 -7.12
CA PHE A 138 40.99 -0.90 -7.17
C PHE A 138 40.76 -1.95 -6.07
N ASN A 139 41.71 -2.88 -5.88
CA ASN A 139 41.64 -3.92 -4.86
C ASN A 139 41.68 -3.37 -3.42
N LYS A 140 42.24 -2.17 -3.20
CA LYS A 140 42.15 -1.48 -1.91
C LYS A 140 40.78 -0.85 -1.73
N SER A 141 40.31 -0.15 -2.75
CA SER A 141 38.96 0.38 -2.83
C SER A 141 38.65 0.76 -4.27
N ASN A 142 37.49 0.32 -4.74
CA ASN A 142 36.97 0.73 -6.04
C ASN A 142 36.60 2.23 -6.13
N THR A 143 36.64 2.96 -5.01
CA THR A 143 36.51 4.44 -4.98
C THR A 143 37.83 5.17 -5.22
N TYR A 144 38.98 4.48 -5.24
CA TYR A 144 40.30 5.11 -5.39
C TYR A 144 40.74 5.28 -6.84
N VAL A 145 39.98 4.69 -7.77
CA VAL A 145 40.29 4.70 -9.20
C VAL A 145 39.10 5.24 -9.97
N GLU A 146 39.34 5.62 -11.22
CA GLU A 146 38.31 6.14 -12.12
C GLU A 146 38.20 5.25 -13.36
N GLY A 147 37.01 4.71 -13.57
CA GLY A 147 36.67 3.96 -14.78
C GLY A 147 35.95 4.83 -15.79
N PHE A 148 36.15 4.54 -17.08
CA PHE A 148 35.32 5.10 -18.14
C PHE A 148 34.90 4.06 -19.16
N PHE A 149 33.77 4.29 -19.80
CA PHE A 149 33.26 3.51 -20.92
C PHE A 149 33.08 4.45 -22.12
N HIS A 150 33.49 4.00 -23.30
CA HIS A 150 33.18 4.61 -24.58
C HIS A 150 33.17 3.52 -25.65
N ARG A 151 32.25 3.56 -26.61
CA ARG A 151 32.05 2.43 -27.54
C ARG A 151 33.17 2.24 -28.56
N THR A 152 33.98 3.27 -28.82
CA THR A 152 35.02 3.26 -29.87
C THR A 152 36.42 3.66 -29.41
N THR A 153 36.58 4.15 -28.18
CA THR A 153 37.85 4.74 -27.70
C THR A 153 38.17 4.15 -26.35
N PHE A 154 39.25 3.39 -26.27
CA PHE A 154 39.59 2.59 -25.08
C PHE A 154 40.85 3.10 -24.38
N GLU A 155 41.72 3.78 -25.10
CA GLU A 155 42.88 4.48 -24.57
C GLU A 155 42.49 5.91 -24.19
N PHE A 156 42.86 6.33 -22.98
CA PHE A 156 42.58 7.71 -22.53
C PHE A 156 43.31 8.75 -23.40
N ASP A 157 44.51 8.40 -23.88
CA ASP A 157 45.35 9.32 -24.64
C ASP A 157 44.83 9.59 -26.06
N GLU A 158 43.94 8.74 -26.58
CA GLU A 158 43.29 8.90 -27.89
C GLU A 158 42.16 9.96 -27.89
N PHE A 159 41.68 10.38 -26.72
CA PHE A 159 40.68 11.44 -26.64
C PHE A 159 41.27 12.81 -27.01
N SER A 160 40.45 13.69 -27.59
CA SER A 160 40.82 15.09 -27.80
C SER A 160 41.06 15.79 -26.45
N ASP A 161 41.86 16.87 -26.47
CA ASP A 161 42.16 17.65 -25.25
C ASP A 161 40.89 18.17 -24.57
N GLU A 162 39.87 18.55 -25.35
CA GLU A 162 38.56 18.95 -24.83
C GLU A 162 37.88 17.81 -24.05
N LYS A 163 37.88 16.59 -24.60
CA LYS A 163 37.32 15.41 -23.92
C LYS A 163 38.15 15.02 -22.70
N LYS A 164 39.49 15.10 -22.77
CA LYS A 164 40.37 14.89 -21.61
C LYS A 164 40.09 15.90 -20.48
N GLN A 165 39.87 17.17 -20.84
CA GLN A 165 39.48 18.20 -19.87
C GLN A 165 38.08 17.93 -19.30
N ARG A 166 37.15 17.44 -20.11
CA ARG A 166 35.83 16.98 -19.65
C ARG A 166 35.99 15.87 -18.60
N PHE A 167 36.73 14.81 -18.89
CA PHE A 167 37.04 13.74 -17.92
C PHE A 167 37.59 14.27 -16.61
N LYS A 168 38.52 15.22 -16.68
CA LYS A 168 39.06 15.85 -15.48
C LYS A 168 37.98 16.54 -14.66
N ASN A 169 37.10 17.32 -15.29
CA ASN A 169 35.98 17.97 -14.59
C ASN A 169 35.02 16.94 -13.96
N ILE A 170 34.75 15.82 -14.65
CA ILE A 170 33.96 14.70 -14.15
C ILE A 170 34.61 14.12 -12.90
N TRP A 171 35.87 13.69 -12.98
CA TRP A 171 36.54 13.01 -11.87
C TRP A 171 36.84 13.95 -10.70
N ASP A 172 37.13 15.23 -10.95
CA ASP A 172 37.21 16.23 -9.90
C ASP A 172 35.84 16.37 -9.19
N SER A 173 34.73 16.26 -9.93
CA SER A 173 33.39 16.25 -9.35
C SER A 173 33.07 15.00 -8.54
N HIS A 174 33.68 13.86 -8.87
CA HIS A 174 33.45 12.59 -8.18
C HIS A 174 33.81 12.63 -6.71
N ILE A 175 34.58 13.61 -6.21
CA ILE A 175 34.80 13.77 -4.77
C ILE A 175 33.48 13.89 -3.99
N LEU A 176 32.50 14.63 -4.53
CA LEU A 176 31.19 14.78 -3.91
C LEU A 176 30.38 13.50 -4.06
N ALA A 177 30.38 12.90 -5.25
CA ALA A 177 29.67 11.65 -5.52
C ALA A 177 30.17 10.49 -4.65
N LYS A 178 31.49 10.33 -4.48
CA LYS A 178 32.13 9.36 -3.58
C LYS A 178 31.74 9.59 -2.13
N SER A 179 31.76 10.85 -1.69
CA SER A 179 31.36 11.21 -0.33
C SER A 179 29.90 10.85 -0.06
N THR A 180 29.01 11.17 -1.01
CA THR A 180 27.59 10.80 -0.96
C THR A 180 27.42 9.29 -0.94
N TYR A 181 28.05 8.56 -1.87
CA TYR A 181 28.01 7.10 -1.93
C TYR A 181 28.39 6.49 -0.57
N ILE A 182 29.55 6.85 -0.01
CA ILE A 182 30.03 6.34 1.28
C ILE A 182 29.05 6.67 2.41
N ALA A 183 28.53 7.90 2.45
CA ALA A 183 27.57 8.33 3.46
C ALA A 183 26.22 7.60 3.36
N ARG A 184 25.84 7.14 2.16
CA ARG A 184 24.55 6.50 1.88
C ARG A 184 24.57 4.97 1.82
N LEU A 185 25.74 4.34 1.91
CA LEU A 185 25.89 2.87 1.89
C LEU A 185 24.95 2.13 2.86
N LYS A 186 24.68 2.72 4.03
CA LYS A 186 23.84 2.12 5.08
C LYS A 186 22.45 2.77 5.21
N SER A 187 22.10 3.68 4.31
CA SER A 187 20.76 4.28 4.27
C SER A 187 19.70 3.21 3.93
N LEU A 188 18.44 3.46 4.31
CA LEU A 188 17.33 2.56 3.98
C LEU A 188 17.19 2.37 2.45
N ILE A 189 17.30 3.47 1.71
CA ILE A 189 17.53 3.44 0.26
C ILE A 189 19.00 3.81 0.05
N ALA A 190 19.81 2.83 -0.32
CA ALA A 190 21.24 2.96 -0.44
C ALA A 190 21.64 3.25 -1.89
N ILE A 191 22.52 4.23 -2.08
CA ILE A 191 23.09 4.54 -3.40
C ILE A 191 24.11 3.44 -3.73
N SER A 192 23.94 2.77 -4.86
CA SER A 192 24.89 1.77 -5.37
C SER A 192 26.04 2.41 -6.13
N ASP A 193 25.73 3.44 -6.92
CA ASP A 193 26.69 4.18 -7.71
C ASP A 193 26.12 5.54 -8.13
N VAL A 194 27.02 6.40 -8.60
CA VAL A 194 26.73 7.68 -9.23
C VAL A 194 27.37 7.65 -10.60
N PHE A 195 26.64 8.04 -11.64
CA PHE A 195 27.11 7.97 -13.00
C PHE A 195 26.87 9.26 -13.79
N GLN A 196 27.66 9.46 -14.84
CA GLN A 196 27.47 10.53 -15.81
C GLN A 196 27.55 9.95 -17.22
N ALA A 197 26.55 10.25 -18.04
CA ALA A 197 26.41 9.73 -19.39
C ALA A 197 26.24 10.85 -20.43
N TYR A 198 26.77 10.63 -21.62
CA TYR A 198 26.83 11.62 -22.70
C TYR A 198 26.23 11.07 -24.01
N ASP A 199 26.02 11.99 -24.95
CA ASP A 199 25.47 11.72 -26.28
C ASP A 199 26.43 10.94 -27.19
N ASP A 200 27.72 10.96 -26.89
CA ASP A 200 28.77 10.24 -27.60
C ASP A 200 29.06 8.84 -27.03
N SER A 201 28.17 8.29 -26.20
CA SER A 201 28.31 7.01 -25.48
C SER A 201 29.30 7.00 -24.32
N LEU A 202 29.95 8.12 -24.02
CA LEU A 202 30.76 8.23 -22.82
C LEU A 202 29.89 7.97 -21.59
N LEU A 203 30.34 7.06 -20.74
CA LEU A 203 29.79 6.81 -19.41
C LEU A 203 30.94 6.74 -18.41
N THR A 204 30.78 7.40 -17.28
CA THR A 204 31.66 7.26 -16.12
C THR A 204 30.81 6.93 -14.91
N THR A 205 31.37 6.17 -13.97
CA THR A 205 30.65 5.83 -12.72
C THR A 205 31.61 5.93 -11.54
N THR A 206 31.06 6.19 -10.36
CA THR A 206 31.75 6.07 -9.08
C THR A 206 30.85 5.38 -8.04
N PRO A 207 31.33 4.36 -7.31
CA PRO A 207 32.65 3.76 -7.47
C PRO A 207 32.85 3.12 -8.85
N MET A 208 34.10 2.83 -9.20
CA MET A 208 34.37 2.02 -10.38
C MET A 208 33.82 0.61 -10.17
N LEU A 209 33.25 0.03 -11.21
CA LEU A 209 32.64 -1.30 -11.14
C LEU A 209 33.50 -2.35 -11.88
N ASN A 210 33.56 -3.57 -11.37
CA ASN A 210 34.25 -4.67 -12.06
C ASN A 210 33.30 -5.33 -13.06
N MET A 211 33.42 -5.00 -14.35
CA MET A 211 32.44 -5.41 -15.36
C MET A 211 33.03 -5.60 -16.75
N ASN A 212 32.39 -6.47 -17.53
CA ASN A 212 32.68 -6.70 -18.93
C ASN A 212 31.51 -6.25 -19.81
N LEU A 213 31.55 -4.99 -20.27
CA LEU A 213 30.51 -4.39 -21.12
C LEU A 213 30.55 -4.89 -22.57
N THR A 214 31.64 -5.54 -22.97
CA THR A 214 31.76 -6.18 -24.28
C THR A 214 30.91 -7.45 -24.35
N ALA A 215 30.79 -8.17 -23.23
CA ALA A 215 29.98 -9.38 -23.13
C ALA A 215 28.49 -9.08 -22.81
N PHE A 216 28.09 -7.80 -22.74
CA PHE A 216 26.71 -7.42 -22.42
C PHE A 216 25.72 -8.01 -23.43
N GLN A 217 24.60 -8.56 -22.94
CA GLN A 217 23.53 -9.12 -23.75
C GLN A 217 22.15 -8.67 -23.27
N PRO A 218 21.21 -8.37 -24.18
CA PRO A 218 21.37 -8.35 -25.64
C PRO A 218 22.26 -7.18 -26.11
N TYR A 219 22.79 -7.26 -27.34
CA TYR A 219 23.47 -6.12 -27.99
C TYR A 219 22.53 -4.91 -28.06
N GLN A 220 23.00 -3.75 -27.60
CA GLN A 220 22.25 -2.50 -27.59
C GLN A 220 22.93 -1.48 -28.51
N THR A 221 22.16 -0.91 -29.44
CA THR A 221 22.64 0.24 -30.22
C THR A 221 21.49 1.19 -30.53
N CYS A 222 21.75 2.47 -30.31
CA CYS A 222 20.82 3.56 -30.65
C CYS A 222 21.29 4.33 -31.88
N ILE A 223 22.44 3.92 -32.42
CA ILE A 223 22.94 4.34 -33.73
C ILE A 223 22.76 3.13 -34.64
N THR A 224 21.80 3.20 -35.57
CA THR A 224 21.43 2.07 -36.44
C THR A 224 22.43 1.83 -37.57
N ASN A 225 23.25 2.83 -37.91
CA ASN A 225 24.15 2.79 -39.07
C ASN A 225 25.59 2.41 -38.69
N GLN A 226 25.82 1.91 -37.48
CA GLN A 226 27.15 1.57 -36.99
C GLN A 226 27.10 0.33 -36.09
N THR A 227 28.03 -0.58 -36.30
CA THR A 227 28.28 -1.70 -35.40
C THR A 227 29.47 -1.34 -34.53
N PHE A 228 29.37 -1.59 -33.23
CA PHE A 228 30.42 -1.30 -32.28
C PHE A 228 30.92 -2.58 -31.63
N LEU A 229 32.17 -2.55 -31.19
CA LEU A 229 32.77 -3.64 -30.44
C LEU A 229 32.14 -3.82 -29.06
N GLU A 230 31.74 -2.71 -28.43
CA GLU A 230 31.03 -2.74 -27.16
C GLU A 230 29.52 -2.93 -27.38
N ASN A 231 28.98 -3.96 -26.73
CA ASN A 231 27.57 -4.34 -26.83
C ASN A 231 26.65 -3.44 -26.01
N TYR A 232 27.18 -2.80 -24.96
CA TYR A 232 26.44 -1.86 -24.14
C TYR A 232 26.38 -0.47 -24.82
N ASP A 233 25.25 0.23 -24.67
CA ASP A 233 25.11 1.63 -25.06
C ASP A 233 24.25 2.36 -24.02
N PRO A 234 24.84 3.29 -23.22
CA PRO A 234 24.09 4.00 -22.17
C PRO A 234 22.91 4.79 -22.73
N ARG A 235 22.97 5.24 -24.00
CA ARG A 235 21.91 6.03 -24.64
C ARG A 235 20.66 5.21 -24.95
N CYS A 236 20.78 3.89 -24.96
CA CYS A 236 19.67 2.96 -25.16
C CYS A 236 18.97 2.55 -23.88
N ARG A 237 19.51 2.98 -22.73
CA ARG A 237 18.91 2.64 -21.45
C ARG A 237 17.66 3.49 -21.25
N GLY A 238 16.65 2.87 -20.67
CA GLY A 238 15.39 3.55 -20.42
C GLY A 238 15.56 4.77 -19.51
N TRP A 239 16.44 4.72 -18.51
CA TRP A 239 16.76 5.89 -17.69
C TRP A 239 17.33 7.04 -18.55
N TYR A 240 18.16 6.76 -19.56
CA TYR A 240 18.73 7.80 -20.42
C TYR A 240 17.65 8.43 -21.28
N GLN A 241 16.93 7.60 -22.04
CA GLN A 241 15.91 8.04 -22.99
C GLN A 241 14.78 8.82 -22.30
N ASN A 242 14.32 8.34 -21.14
CA ASN A 242 13.28 9.02 -20.38
C ASN A 242 13.79 10.33 -19.77
N THR A 243 15.03 10.40 -19.30
CA THR A 243 15.56 11.67 -18.78
C THR A 243 15.62 12.74 -19.86
N VAL A 244 16.09 12.39 -21.06
CA VAL A 244 16.09 13.30 -22.21
C VAL A 244 14.67 13.70 -22.60
N SER A 245 13.72 12.76 -22.66
CA SER A 245 12.34 13.08 -23.05
C SER A 245 11.58 13.91 -22.01
N GLN A 246 12.03 13.93 -20.75
CA GLN A 246 11.44 14.69 -19.66
C GLN A 246 12.20 16.00 -19.38
N ALA A 247 13.12 16.41 -20.27
CA ALA A 247 13.86 17.66 -20.18
C ALA A 247 12.93 18.85 -19.90
N GLY A 248 13.28 19.67 -18.90
CA GLY A 248 12.51 20.86 -18.51
C GLY A 248 11.20 20.59 -17.77
N LYS A 249 10.75 19.33 -17.66
CA LYS A 249 9.56 18.97 -16.88
C LYS A 249 9.89 18.70 -15.41
N TYR A 250 11.00 18.00 -15.17
CA TYR A 250 11.46 17.65 -13.83
C TYR A 250 12.95 17.95 -13.68
N GLU A 251 13.35 18.42 -12.50
CA GLU A 251 14.77 18.60 -12.18
C GLU A 251 15.44 17.25 -11.90
N VAL A 252 14.75 16.39 -11.14
CA VAL A 252 15.14 14.99 -10.94
C VAL A 252 14.02 14.08 -11.42
N TYR A 253 14.38 13.16 -12.30
CA TYR A 253 13.52 12.11 -12.79
C TYR A 253 13.88 10.77 -12.15
N GLN A 254 12.92 10.17 -11.44
CA GLN A 254 13.06 8.80 -10.95
C GLN A 254 12.59 7.81 -12.03
N TYR A 255 13.47 6.95 -12.50
CA TYR A 255 13.16 5.87 -13.43
C TYR A 255 12.66 4.64 -12.68
N LYS A 256 11.72 3.91 -13.29
CA LYS A 256 11.10 2.70 -12.73
C LYS A 256 12.15 1.64 -12.31
N PRO A 257 11.80 0.69 -11.43
CA PRO A 257 12.65 -0.47 -11.16
C PRO A 257 13.01 -1.18 -12.46
N TYR A 258 14.29 -1.48 -12.61
CA TYR A 258 14.81 -2.16 -13.79
C TYR A 258 16.02 -3.02 -13.43
N LYS A 259 16.30 -3.99 -14.29
CA LYS A 259 17.50 -4.81 -14.17
C LYS A 259 18.73 -3.99 -14.55
N ASP A 260 19.56 -3.71 -13.55
CA ASP A 260 20.80 -2.99 -13.73
C ASP A 260 21.75 -3.78 -14.66
N ALA A 261 22.35 -3.07 -15.60
CA ALA A 261 23.27 -3.65 -16.56
C ALA A 261 24.59 -4.12 -15.92
N PHE A 262 24.91 -3.58 -14.76
CA PHE A 262 26.22 -3.71 -14.14
C PHE A 262 26.26 -4.74 -13.03
N THR A 263 25.30 -4.68 -12.12
CA THR A 263 25.18 -5.55 -10.95
C THR A 263 24.26 -6.74 -11.19
N ASN A 264 23.47 -6.72 -12.27
CA ASN A 264 22.43 -7.71 -12.55
C ASN A 264 21.37 -7.80 -11.43
N THR A 265 21.27 -6.76 -10.60
CA THR A 265 20.25 -6.61 -9.55
C THR A 265 19.17 -5.64 -9.99
N ILE A 266 18.01 -5.70 -9.37
CA ILE A 266 16.94 -4.76 -9.63
C ILE A 266 17.21 -3.48 -8.83
N THR A 267 17.35 -2.38 -9.56
CA THR A 267 17.65 -1.05 -9.03
C THR A 267 16.64 -0.04 -9.57
N MET A 268 16.72 1.18 -9.05
CA MET A 268 16.09 2.35 -9.64
C MET A 268 17.14 3.43 -9.84
N SER A 269 16.94 4.29 -10.83
CA SER A 269 17.80 5.44 -11.07
C SER A 269 17.07 6.72 -10.75
N GLY A 270 17.70 7.62 -10.02
CA GLY A 270 17.37 9.04 -10.03
C GLY A 270 18.31 9.73 -10.98
N THR A 271 17.78 10.51 -11.91
CA THR A 271 18.56 11.17 -12.96
C THR A 271 18.21 12.64 -13.08
N THR A 272 19.18 13.45 -13.50
CA THR A 272 18.98 14.86 -13.79
C THR A 272 19.71 15.20 -15.08
N LEU A 273 19.08 16.06 -15.88
CA LEU A 273 19.58 16.49 -17.17
C LEU A 273 20.40 17.76 -17.01
N LEU A 274 21.62 17.76 -17.56
CA LEU A 274 22.45 18.94 -17.62
C LEU A 274 22.37 19.55 -19.02
N LEU A 275 21.97 20.82 -19.07
CA LEU A 275 21.89 21.62 -20.29
C LEU A 275 22.87 22.80 -20.21
N ASP A 276 23.35 23.24 -21.37
CA ASP A 276 24.10 24.48 -21.47
C ASP A 276 23.18 25.66 -21.23
N GLU A 277 23.46 26.48 -20.22
CA GLU A 277 22.56 27.57 -19.81
C GLU A 277 22.38 28.69 -20.85
N LYS A 278 23.22 28.75 -21.89
CA LYS A 278 23.12 29.78 -22.94
C LYS A 278 22.39 29.29 -24.18
N THR A 279 22.57 28.02 -24.51
CA THR A 279 22.12 27.42 -25.77
C THR A 279 21.03 26.37 -25.58
N ASP A 280 20.73 26.00 -24.33
CA ASP A 280 19.89 24.86 -23.94
C ASP A 280 20.32 23.53 -24.58
N ALA A 281 21.57 23.45 -25.05
CA ALA A 281 22.11 22.25 -25.66
C ALA A 281 22.33 21.16 -24.59
N PHE A 282 22.04 19.91 -24.95
CA PHE A 282 22.35 18.75 -24.12
C PHE A 282 23.85 18.69 -23.79
N LEU A 283 24.19 18.57 -22.50
CA LEU A 283 25.57 18.37 -22.06
C LEU A 283 25.80 16.98 -21.51
N ALA A 284 24.96 16.52 -20.58
CA ALA A 284 25.10 15.22 -19.92
C ALA A 284 23.81 14.82 -19.19
N ILE A 285 23.74 13.55 -18.81
CA ILE A 285 22.87 13.06 -17.74
C ILE A 285 23.73 12.71 -16.55
N ILE A 286 23.32 13.19 -15.38
CA ILE A 286 23.87 12.78 -14.10
C ILE A 286 22.85 11.85 -13.44
N GLY A 287 23.29 10.70 -12.95
CA GLY A 287 22.42 9.72 -12.34
C GLY A 287 22.98 9.11 -11.06
N MET A 288 22.10 8.57 -10.24
CA MET A 288 22.41 7.75 -9.08
C MET A 288 21.52 6.53 -9.12
N ASP A 289 22.13 5.35 -9.16
CA ASP A 289 21.40 4.10 -8.93
C ASP A 289 21.28 3.85 -7.43
N PHE A 290 20.13 3.32 -7.02
CA PHE A 290 19.87 3.03 -5.63
C PHE A 290 18.98 1.80 -5.42
N GLN A 291 19.27 1.12 -4.33
CA GLN A 291 18.66 -0.15 -3.94
C GLN A 291 17.92 -0.02 -2.61
N ILE A 292 16.88 -0.83 -2.44
CA ILE A 292 16.05 -0.84 -1.22
C ILE A 292 16.32 -2.05 -0.32
N ALA A 293 17.42 -2.77 -0.52
CA ALA A 293 17.74 -3.97 0.27
C ALA A 293 17.77 -3.68 1.78
N ASN A 294 18.35 -2.54 2.18
CA ASN A 294 18.38 -2.12 3.58
C ASN A 294 16.98 -1.79 4.13
N LEU A 295 16.12 -1.13 3.36
CA LEU A 295 14.72 -0.88 3.73
C LEU A 295 13.96 -2.19 3.95
N ILE A 296 14.13 -3.15 3.03
CA ILE A 296 13.49 -4.47 3.13
C ILE A 296 13.96 -5.18 4.40
N GLN A 297 15.27 -5.34 4.58
CA GLN A 297 15.83 -6.11 5.70
C GLN A 297 15.56 -5.46 7.07
N ASN A 298 15.62 -4.13 7.14
CA ASN A 298 15.53 -3.43 8.43
C ASN A 298 14.11 -3.10 8.86
N ILE A 299 13.18 -2.93 7.91
CA ILE A 299 11.81 -2.47 8.16
C ILE A 299 10.78 -3.48 7.64
N LEU A 300 10.71 -3.72 6.33
CA LEU A 300 9.57 -4.43 5.73
C LEU A 300 9.55 -5.91 6.09
N ALA A 301 10.67 -6.62 5.95
CA ALA A 301 10.76 -8.05 6.19
C ALA A 301 10.46 -8.45 7.65
N LYS A 302 10.67 -7.53 8.62
CA LYS A 302 10.31 -7.76 10.03
C LYS A 302 8.82 -7.69 10.29
N LEU A 303 8.07 -7.01 9.42
CA LEU A 303 6.62 -6.81 9.50
C LEU A 303 5.86 -7.71 8.52
N ASP A 304 6.57 -8.33 7.59
CA ASP A 304 6.06 -9.29 6.63
C ASP A 304 6.14 -10.70 7.27
N GLU A 305 5.09 -11.11 7.98
CA GLU A 305 4.98 -12.48 8.48
C GLU A 305 4.63 -13.44 7.33
N LEU A 306 5.48 -14.46 7.13
CA LEU A 306 5.40 -15.42 6.02
C LEU A 306 4.73 -16.74 6.44
N ASP A 307 3.57 -16.66 7.07
CA ASP A 307 2.77 -17.84 7.34
C ASP A 307 1.33 -17.65 6.86
N GLU A 308 1.00 -18.26 5.72
CA GLU A 308 -0.35 -18.20 5.15
C GLU A 308 -1.40 -18.93 5.98
N SER A 309 -0.97 -19.81 6.90
CA SER A 309 -1.83 -20.42 7.91
C SER A 309 -2.19 -19.41 9.01
N VAL A 310 -1.33 -18.43 9.29
CA VAL A 310 -1.61 -17.38 10.29
C VAL A 310 -2.57 -16.37 9.70
N ILE A 311 -3.76 -16.28 10.28
CA ILE A 311 -4.85 -15.42 9.81
C ILE A 311 -4.51 -13.92 9.88
N LEU A 312 -3.59 -13.54 10.76
CA LEU A 312 -3.13 -12.15 10.93
C LEU A 312 -1.94 -11.80 10.04
N SER A 313 -1.45 -12.74 9.23
CA SER A 313 -0.29 -12.51 8.39
C SER A 313 -0.59 -11.56 7.23
N GLY A 314 0.48 -11.01 6.70
CA GLY A 314 0.44 -10.37 5.40
C GLY A 314 1.80 -9.80 5.04
N TYR A 315 1.84 -8.99 3.99
CA TYR A 315 3.09 -8.51 3.42
C TYR A 315 2.97 -7.08 2.90
N SER A 316 4.11 -6.43 2.88
CA SER A 316 4.33 -5.11 2.32
C SER A 316 4.64 -5.23 0.84
N LEU A 317 4.34 -4.17 0.11
CA LEU A 317 4.47 -4.10 -1.32
C LEU A 317 5.00 -2.72 -1.71
N ILE A 318 5.91 -2.69 -2.68
CA ILE A 318 6.37 -1.47 -3.32
C ILE A 318 6.33 -1.70 -4.83
N PHE A 319 5.70 -0.80 -5.57
CA PHE A 319 5.61 -0.91 -7.04
C PHE A 319 5.55 0.45 -7.73
N HIS A 320 5.99 0.47 -8.99
CA HIS A 320 5.99 1.65 -9.84
C HIS A 320 4.73 1.71 -10.72
N GLU A 321 4.29 2.90 -11.12
CA GLU A 321 3.05 3.10 -11.88
C GLU A 321 3.02 2.34 -13.22
N ASN A 322 4.16 2.34 -13.92
CA ASN A 322 4.38 1.65 -15.18
C ASN A 322 4.18 0.14 -15.01
N ASN A 323 3.11 -0.39 -15.58
CA ASN A 323 2.71 -1.81 -15.51
C ASN A 323 2.68 -2.40 -14.09
N ASN A 324 2.54 -1.58 -13.05
CA ASN A 324 2.64 -2.01 -11.65
C ASN A 324 3.94 -2.78 -11.35
N THR A 325 5.06 -2.41 -11.98
CA THR A 325 6.35 -3.10 -11.84
C THR A 325 6.80 -3.11 -10.37
N ILE A 326 7.04 -4.30 -9.84
CA ILE A 326 7.41 -4.52 -8.45
C ILE A 326 8.83 -4.06 -8.17
N PHE A 327 9.00 -3.40 -7.02
CA PHE A 327 10.30 -3.20 -6.38
C PHE A 327 10.44 -3.98 -5.08
N HIS A 328 9.33 -4.30 -4.40
CA HIS A 328 9.30 -5.22 -3.26
C HIS A 328 7.98 -5.99 -3.24
N HIS A 329 8.05 -7.30 -3.09
CA HIS A 329 6.89 -8.18 -2.89
C HIS A 329 7.35 -9.49 -2.24
N LYS A 330 6.52 -10.13 -1.39
CA LYS A 330 6.91 -11.32 -0.62
C LYS A 330 7.38 -12.52 -1.46
N TYR A 331 6.83 -12.70 -2.66
CA TYR A 331 7.17 -13.82 -3.55
C TYR A 331 8.23 -13.46 -4.59
N TRP A 332 8.80 -12.26 -4.50
CA TRP A 332 9.77 -11.79 -5.48
C TRP A 332 11.13 -11.58 -4.82
N LYS A 333 12.17 -12.07 -5.47
CA LYS A 333 13.54 -11.82 -5.03
C LYS A 333 14.16 -10.79 -5.96
N ASN A 334 14.89 -9.84 -5.38
CA ASN A 334 15.68 -8.86 -6.13
C ASN A 334 16.71 -9.54 -7.07
N THR A 335 17.08 -10.80 -6.80
CA THR A 335 17.96 -11.60 -7.67
C THR A 335 17.27 -12.21 -8.88
N ASP A 336 15.94 -12.13 -8.99
CA ASP A 336 15.23 -12.67 -10.14
C ASP A 336 15.51 -11.78 -11.36
N ASP A 337 15.94 -12.40 -12.47
CA ASP A 337 16.34 -11.70 -13.69
C ASP A 337 15.18 -11.04 -14.46
N VAL A 338 13.97 -11.03 -13.89
CA VAL A 338 12.72 -10.68 -14.57
C VAL A 338 11.97 -9.61 -13.78
N GLU A 339 11.57 -8.55 -14.48
CA GLU A 339 10.63 -7.56 -13.96
C GLU A 339 9.22 -8.18 -13.88
N TYR A 340 8.61 -8.18 -12.69
CA TYR A 340 7.24 -8.65 -12.51
C TYR A 340 6.29 -7.49 -12.23
N SER A 341 5.06 -7.61 -12.70
CA SER A 341 3.96 -6.76 -12.25
C SER A 341 3.32 -7.32 -10.98
N TRP A 342 2.65 -6.47 -10.20
CA TRP A 342 1.92 -6.93 -9.02
C TRP A 342 0.86 -7.98 -9.36
N GLN A 343 0.03 -7.73 -10.37
CA GLN A 343 -1.02 -8.67 -10.80
C GLN A 343 -0.48 -10.02 -11.26
N ASP A 344 0.70 -10.07 -11.88
CA ASP A 344 1.28 -11.32 -12.35
C ASP A 344 1.85 -12.16 -11.21
N LEU A 345 2.33 -11.52 -10.12
CA LEU A 345 2.73 -12.24 -8.91
C LEU A 345 1.54 -12.78 -8.13
N GLU A 346 0.45 -12.01 -8.02
CA GLU A 346 -0.73 -12.43 -7.27
C GLU A 346 -1.49 -13.57 -7.98
N TYR A 347 -1.62 -13.45 -9.30
CA TYR A 347 -2.42 -14.32 -10.18
C TYR A 347 -1.52 -15.05 -11.18
N ASN A 348 -0.57 -15.84 -10.65
CA ASN A 348 0.32 -16.70 -11.44
C ASN A 348 -0.30 -18.09 -11.68
N SER A 349 0.41 -18.95 -12.41
CA SER A 349 -0.06 -20.31 -12.78
C SER A 349 -0.28 -21.27 -11.60
N THR A 350 0.25 -20.96 -10.42
CA THR A 350 0.09 -21.75 -9.19
C THR A 350 -1.06 -21.27 -8.31
N THR A 351 -1.61 -20.09 -8.59
CA THR A 351 -2.75 -19.51 -7.87
C THR A 351 -4.07 -20.05 -8.46
N ILE A 352 -5.02 -20.42 -7.60
CA ILE A 352 -6.39 -20.74 -8.00
C ILE A 352 -7.22 -19.44 -7.98
N TYR A 353 -7.72 -19.01 -9.13
CA TYR A 353 -8.52 -17.78 -9.28
C TYR A 353 -9.42 -17.82 -10.52
N SER A 354 -10.42 -16.94 -10.56
CA SER A 354 -11.23 -16.68 -11.76
C SER A 354 -10.69 -15.46 -12.54
N ILE A 355 -10.91 -15.43 -13.86
CA ILE A 355 -10.47 -14.30 -14.68
C ILE A 355 -11.12 -12.98 -14.24
N GLU A 356 -12.34 -13.04 -13.75
CA GLU A 356 -13.07 -11.90 -13.19
C GLU A 356 -12.40 -11.36 -11.92
N GLU A 357 -11.90 -12.24 -11.03
CA GLU A 357 -11.15 -11.82 -9.84
C GLU A 357 -9.88 -11.04 -10.22
N LYS A 358 -9.10 -11.56 -11.19
CA LYS A 358 -7.89 -10.90 -11.70
C LYS A 358 -8.23 -9.53 -12.33
N ASN A 359 -9.26 -9.48 -13.18
CA ASN A 359 -9.66 -8.25 -13.85
C ASN A 359 -10.20 -7.20 -12.86
N SER A 360 -10.99 -7.63 -11.86
CA SER A 360 -11.46 -6.75 -10.78
C SER A 360 -10.30 -6.16 -9.98
N PHE A 361 -9.31 -6.98 -9.64
CA PHE A 361 -8.10 -6.51 -8.95
C PHE A 361 -7.34 -5.47 -9.79
N ILE A 362 -7.08 -5.75 -11.07
CA ILE A 362 -6.40 -4.81 -11.97
C ILE A 362 -7.16 -3.49 -12.05
N GLN A 363 -8.49 -3.53 -12.16
CA GLN A 363 -9.33 -2.34 -12.20
C GLN A 363 -9.26 -1.53 -10.90
N GLN A 364 -9.31 -2.18 -9.74
CA GLN A 364 -9.19 -1.50 -8.44
C GLN A 364 -7.83 -0.82 -8.27
N VAL A 365 -6.73 -1.48 -8.68
CA VAL A 365 -5.39 -0.87 -8.70
C VAL A 365 -5.37 0.33 -9.65
N SER A 366 -5.96 0.21 -10.84
CA SER A 366 -6.04 1.33 -11.81
C SER A 366 -6.83 2.52 -11.24
N ASN A 367 -7.97 2.27 -10.59
CA ASN A 367 -8.79 3.30 -9.96
C ASN A 367 -8.02 4.02 -8.83
N ALA A 368 -7.31 3.27 -7.99
CA ALA A 368 -6.50 3.84 -6.92
C ALA A 368 -5.39 4.76 -7.46
N LYS A 369 -4.74 4.38 -8.58
CA LYS A 369 -3.73 5.21 -9.25
C LYS A 369 -4.35 6.48 -9.85
N ALA A 370 -5.46 6.36 -10.58
CA ALA A 370 -6.17 7.51 -11.14
C ALA A 370 -6.65 8.48 -10.04
N HIS A 371 -7.11 7.96 -8.90
CA HIS A 371 -7.45 8.78 -7.73
C HIS A 371 -6.22 9.48 -7.16
N ALA A 372 -5.08 8.79 -7.07
CA ALA A 372 -3.82 9.39 -6.62
C ALA A 372 -3.38 10.58 -7.51
N GLU A 373 -3.57 10.47 -8.81
CA GLU A 373 -3.22 11.52 -9.79
C GLU A 373 -4.12 12.76 -9.68
N SER A 374 -5.31 12.64 -9.08
CA SER A 374 -6.19 13.80 -8.85
C SER A 374 -5.65 14.76 -7.78
N PHE A 375 -4.76 14.29 -6.90
CA PHE A 375 -4.28 14.98 -5.70
C PHE A 375 -5.40 15.53 -4.78
N ASN A 376 -6.65 15.09 -4.95
CA ASN A 376 -7.81 15.53 -4.17
C ASN A 376 -8.04 14.65 -2.94
N TYR A 377 -7.00 14.51 -2.11
CA TYR A 377 -7.02 13.71 -0.89
C TYR A 377 -6.04 14.26 0.14
N ASN A 378 -6.22 13.87 1.40
CA ASN A 378 -5.24 14.11 2.45
C ASN A 378 -5.05 12.80 3.25
N ILE A 379 -3.92 12.12 3.03
CA ILE A 379 -3.65 10.83 3.67
C ILE A 379 -3.52 10.98 5.18
N GLU A 380 -2.79 11.97 5.67
CA GLU A 380 -2.57 12.20 7.11
C GLU A 380 -3.89 12.43 7.86
N LYS A 381 -4.80 13.21 7.27
CA LYS A 381 -6.14 13.49 7.81
C LYS A 381 -7.20 12.46 7.37
N GLN A 382 -6.81 11.44 6.61
CA GLN A 382 -7.68 10.43 6.01
C GLN A 382 -8.87 10.98 5.21
N ILE A 383 -8.73 12.14 4.57
CA ILE A 383 -9.77 12.76 3.74
C ILE A 383 -9.70 12.18 2.33
N ASN A 384 -10.83 11.66 1.80
CA ASN A 384 -10.95 11.06 0.48
C ASN A 384 -9.92 9.94 0.24
N THR A 385 -9.75 9.03 1.21
CA THR A 385 -8.76 7.94 1.13
C THR A 385 -9.36 6.58 0.81
N GLU A 386 -10.68 6.50 0.63
CA GLU A 386 -11.44 5.26 0.44
C GLU A 386 -11.02 4.50 -0.82
N GLN A 387 -10.68 5.25 -1.89
CA GLN A 387 -10.26 4.68 -3.18
C GLN A 387 -8.88 4.01 -3.15
N PHE A 388 -8.11 4.20 -2.07
CA PHE A 388 -6.81 3.55 -1.89
C PHE A 388 -6.92 2.15 -1.29
N TYR A 389 -8.10 1.77 -0.81
CA TYR A 389 -8.35 0.44 -0.27
C TYR A 389 -8.79 -0.50 -1.40
N ILE A 390 -8.14 -1.67 -1.47
CA ILE A 390 -8.38 -2.67 -2.52
C ILE A 390 -8.80 -3.98 -1.84
N SER A 391 -9.90 -4.56 -2.30
CA SER A 391 -10.39 -5.86 -1.81
C SER A 391 -10.33 -6.87 -2.95
N PHE A 392 -9.70 -8.02 -2.73
CA PHE A 392 -9.54 -9.03 -3.77
C PHE A 392 -9.50 -10.43 -3.18
N SER A 393 -9.62 -11.45 -4.02
CA SER A 393 -9.56 -12.84 -3.62
C SER A 393 -8.68 -13.68 -4.53
N LYS A 394 -8.12 -14.73 -3.94
CA LYS A 394 -7.38 -15.80 -4.61
C LYS A 394 -7.25 -17.02 -3.68
N ASN A 395 -7.07 -18.21 -4.23
CA ASN A 395 -7.00 -19.46 -3.47
C ASN A 395 -8.20 -19.67 -2.54
N ASN A 396 -9.39 -19.22 -2.95
CA ASN A 396 -10.63 -19.19 -2.15
C ASN A 396 -10.52 -18.37 -0.86
N LEU A 397 -9.62 -17.38 -0.82
CA LEU A 397 -9.39 -16.55 0.36
C LEU A 397 -9.48 -15.08 -0.02
N SER A 398 -10.05 -14.28 0.87
CA SER A 398 -10.22 -12.84 0.70
C SER A 398 -9.07 -12.07 1.34
N TYR A 399 -8.65 -11.00 0.66
CA TYR A 399 -7.58 -10.11 1.04
C TYR A 399 -8.05 -8.68 0.98
N TYR A 400 -7.47 -7.88 1.87
CA TYR A 400 -7.70 -6.45 1.95
C TYR A 400 -6.36 -5.74 1.98
N SER A 401 -6.23 -4.71 1.17
CA SER A 401 -5.00 -3.93 1.08
C SER A 401 -5.28 -2.43 1.06
N LEU A 402 -4.24 -1.68 1.40
CA LEU A 402 -4.20 -0.24 1.31
C LEU A 402 -2.94 0.14 0.55
N VAL A 403 -3.09 1.01 -0.44
CA VAL A 403 -2.00 1.45 -1.33
C VAL A 403 -1.94 2.97 -1.35
N TYR A 404 -0.81 3.53 -0.92
CA TYR A 404 -0.57 4.97 -0.97
C TYR A 404 0.48 5.36 -2.01
N PRO A 405 0.28 6.50 -2.70
CA PRO A 405 1.31 7.09 -3.53
C PRO A 405 2.47 7.60 -2.66
N ILE A 406 3.70 7.42 -3.15
CA ILE A 406 4.92 8.04 -2.66
C ILE A 406 5.13 9.30 -3.49
N ASN A 407 5.02 10.47 -2.86
CA ASN A 407 5.20 11.74 -3.53
C ASN A 407 6.64 12.25 -3.37
N SER A 408 7.19 12.77 -4.46
CA SER A 408 8.38 13.62 -4.38
C SER A 408 7.96 15.01 -3.86
N LEU A 409 8.67 15.51 -2.84
CA LEU A 409 8.50 16.86 -2.31
C LEU A 409 9.54 17.79 -2.94
N GLN A 410 9.52 17.93 -4.27
CA GLN A 410 10.34 18.92 -4.97
C GLN A 410 9.79 20.33 -4.70
N GLN A 411 10.31 21.01 -3.69
CA GLN A 411 10.16 22.46 -3.53
C GLN A 411 11.54 23.12 -3.67
N TRP A 412 11.80 23.73 -4.83
CA TRP A 412 13.09 24.38 -5.10
C TRP A 412 12.93 25.74 -5.78
N GLN A 413 13.86 26.64 -5.44
CA GLN A 413 13.87 28.05 -5.88
C GLN A 413 14.55 28.29 -7.24
N VAL A 414 15.29 27.32 -7.80
CA VAL A 414 16.04 27.50 -9.06
C VAL A 414 15.10 27.51 -10.26
N PHE A 415 14.02 26.72 -10.21
CA PHE A 415 12.92 26.75 -11.15
C PHE A 415 11.63 27.07 -10.38
N PRO A 416 11.30 28.35 -10.12
CA PRO A 416 10.16 28.73 -9.28
C PRO A 416 8.80 28.22 -9.79
N ASN A 417 8.74 27.67 -11.01
CA ASN A 417 7.54 27.11 -11.64
C ASN A 417 7.50 25.56 -11.69
N SER A 418 8.50 24.83 -11.17
CA SER A 418 8.57 23.36 -11.30
C SER A 418 7.99 22.57 -10.11
N THR A 419 7.17 23.20 -9.26
CA THR A 419 6.50 22.55 -8.12
C THR A 419 5.35 21.64 -8.56
N GLN A 420 5.64 20.64 -9.39
CA GLN A 420 4.70 19.58 -9.68
C GLN A 420 4.87 18.48 -8.65
N ASN A 421 3.87 18.30 -7.80
CA ASN A 421 3.74 17.07 -7.01
C ASN A 421 3.77 15.89 -7.98
N ARG A 422 4.75 15.01 -7.80
CA ARG A 422 4.93 13.83 -8.64
C ARG A 422 4.85 12.58 -7.78
N ILE A 423 4.08 11.61 -8.25
CA ILE A 423 4.10 10.27 -7.68
C ILE A 423 5.33 9.55 -8.26
N ILE A 424 6.20 9.07 -7.37
CA ILE A 424 7.40 8.31 -7.74
C ILE A 424 7.04 6.83 -7.86
N MET A 425 6.30 6.33 -6.86
CA MET A 425 5.92 4.93 -6.72
C MET A 425 4.67 4.81 -5.85
N TYR A 426 4.26 3.57 -5.58
CA TYR A 426 3.25 3.24 -4.59
C TYR A 426 3.82 2.29 -3.55
N VAL A 427 3.37 2.45 -2.32
CA VAL A 427 3.61 1.53 -1.21
C VAL A 427 2.29 1.00 -0.70
N GLY A 428 2.25 -0.27 -0.33
CA GLY A 428 1.05 -0.85 0.25
C GLY A 428 1.32 -1.97 1.24
N ARG A 429 0.25 -2.37 1.90
CA ARG A 429 0.21 -3.56 2.76
C ARG A 429 -1.00 -4.39 2.37
N VAL A 430 -0.79 -5.68 2.18
CA VAL A 430 -1.86 -6.66 1.94
C VAL A 430 -1.98 -7.55 3.17
N GLN A 431 -3.20 -7.79 3.64
CA GLN A 431 -3.51 -8.72 4.72
C GLN A 431 -4.75 -9.55 4.38
N ARG A 432 -5.01 -10.63 5.14
CA ARG A 432 -6.29 -11.34 5.06
C ARG A 432 -7.44 -10.40 5.38
N ASP A 433 -8.54 -10.51 4.64
CA ASP A 433 -9.75 -9.74 4.97
C ASP A 433 -10.52 -10.42 6.10
N LEU A 434 -10.40 -9.85 7.31
CA LEU A 434 -11.06 -10.37 8.50
C LEU A 434 -12.32 -9.58 8.86
N ARG A 435 -12.70 -8.57 8.07
CA ARG A 435 -13.80 -7.66 8.40
C ARG A 435 -15.11 -8.43 8.59
N TYR A 436 -15.39 -9.42 7.74
CA TYR A 436 -16.56 -10.29 7.89
C TYR A 436 -16.54 -11.10 9.20
N ILE A 437 -15.42 -11.76 9.51
CA ILE A 437 -15.27 -12.60 10.71
C ILE A 437 -15.37 -11.75 11.98
N LEU A 438 -14.76 -10.57 11.98
CA LEU A 438 -14.82 -9.63 13.09
C LEU A 438 -16.24 -9.09 13.26
N THR A 439 -16.89 -8.68 12.17
CA THR A 439 -18.28 -8.21 12.21
C THR A 439 -19.20 -9.27 12.82
N ASP A 440 -19.14 -10.51 12.34
CA ASP A 440 -19.93 -11.62 12.88
C ASP A 440 -19.65 -11.87 14.37
N PHE A 441 -18.38 -11.74 14.79
CA PHE A 441 -17.99 -11.88 16.19
C PHE A 441 -18.53 -10.76 17.07
N TYR A 442 -18.43 -9.51 16.63
CA TYR A 442 -18.98 -8.36 17.37
C TYR A 442 -20.50 -8.43 17.47
N LEU A 443 -21.18 -8.80 16.39
CA LEU A 443 -22.63 -9.02 16.38
C LEU A 443 -23.04 -10.11 17.38
N LEU A 444 -22.27 -11.21 17.46
CA LEU A 444 -22.50 -12.26 18.46
C LEU A 444 -22.37 -11.73 19.88
N VAL A 445 -21.27 -11.03 20.18
CA VAL A 445 -21.01 -10.48 21.52
C VAL A 445 -22.09 -9.46 21.89
N TYR A 446 -22.52 -8.62 20.95
CA TYR A 446 -23.59 -7.67 21.16
C TYR A 446 -24.92 -8.34 21.49
N ARG A 447 -25.35 -9.31 20.67
CA ARG A 447 -26.57 -10.09 20.91
C ARG A 447 -26.50 -10.82 22.26
N TRP A 448 -25.32 -11.27 22.66
CA TRP A 448 -25.11 -11.85 23.99
C TRP A 448 -25.31 -10.85 25.13
N ILE A 449 -24.74 -9.64 25.02
CA ILE A 449 -24.93 -8.59 26.02
C ILE A 449 -26.42 -8.27 26.16
N GLN A 450 -27.11 -8.07 25.04
CA GLN A 450 -28.57 -7.84 25.03
C GLN A 450 -29.33 -8.98 25.72
N PHE A 451 -28.98 -10.23 25.43
CA PHE A 451 -29.56 -11.40 26.09
C PHE A 451 -29.40 -11.32 27.61
N THR A 452 -28.18 -11.06 28.10
CA THR A 452 -27.92 -10.99 29.55
C THR A 452 -28.64 -9.83 30.23
N SER A 453 -28.78 -8.69 29.56
CA SER A 453 -29.57 -7.56 30.08
C SER A 453 -31.07 -7.88 30.14
N SER A 454 -31.62 -8.54 29.12
CA SER A 454 -33.03 -8.96 29.10
C SER A 454 -33.31 -10.03 30.15
N CYS A 455 -32.38 -10.96 30.37
CA CYS A 455 -32.49 -11.98 31.42
C CYS A 455 -32.49 -11.36 32.82
N SER A 456 -31.62 -10.37 33.04
CA SER A 456 -31.56 -9.61 34.31
C SER A 456 -32.84 -8.83 34.56
N ALA A 457 -33.41 -8.21 33.52
CA ALA A 457 -34.71 -7.55 33.58
C ALA A 457 -35.87 -8.54 33.77
N LEU A 458 -35.74 -9.78 33.28
CA LEU A 458 -36.74 -10.83 33.46
C LEU A 458 -36.81 -11.33 34.90
N LEU A 459 -35.64 -11.56 35.49
CA LEU A 459 -35.48 -12.01 36.88
C LEU A 459 -36.11 -11.03 37.87
N SER A 460 -36.15 -9.73 37.54
CA SER A 460 -36.79 -8.71 38.37
C SER A 460 -38.32 -8.59 38.16
N THR A 461 -38.91 -9.28 37.18
CA THR A 461 -40.37 -9.27 36.99
C THR A 461 -41.05 -10.42 37.75
N SER A 462 -42.24 -10.16 38.32
CA SER A 462 -43.07 -11.18 38.98
C SER A 462 -43.98 -11.96 38.02
N ASP A 463 -43.98 -11.64 36.73
CA ASP A 463 -44.89 -12.21 35.73
C ASP A 463 -44.34 -13.51 35.13
N THR A 464 -44.90 -14.64 35.56
CA THR A 464 -44.52 -16.00 35.13
C THR A 464 -44.88 -16.31 33.67
N HIS A 465 -45.89 -15.65 33.08
CA HIS A 465 -46.32 -15.93 31.72
C HIS A 465 -45.39 -15.25 30.71
N ARG A 466 -44.98 -14.01 31.02
CA ARG A 466 -43.96 -13.27 30.25
C ARG A 466 -42.61 -13.99 30.26
N LYS A 467 -42.24 -14.63 31.38
CA LYS A 467 -41.02 -15.46 31.48
C LYS A 467 -41.03 -16.63 30.48
N PHE A 468 -42.15 -17.33 30.34
CA PHE A 468 -42.23 -18.56 29.52
C PHE A 468 -42.11 -18.29 28.01
N ASN A 469 -42.80 -17.26 27.50
CA ASN A 469 -42.73 -16.89 26.08
C ASN A 469 -41.33 -16.43 25.66
N ILE A 470 -40.64 -15.71 26.55
CA ILE A 470 -39.29 -15.21 26.29
C ILE A 470 -38.27 -16.37 26.31
N ILE A 471 -38.40 -17.32 27.23
CA ILE A 471 -37.57 -18.55 27.23
C ILE A 471 -37.75 -19.34 25.91
N SER A 472 -38.97 -19.42 25.38
CA SER A 472 -39.25 -20.11 24.11
C SER A 472 -38.57 -19.45 22.91
N GLN A 473 -38.67 -18.12 22.78
CA GLN A 473 -37.99 -17.34 21.73
C GLN A 473 -36.47 -17.51 21.81
N TYR A 474 -35.90 -17.50 23.01
CA TYR A 474 -34.45 -17.65 23.18
C TYR A 474 -33.94 -19.07 22.88
N LYS A 475 -34.73 -20.12 23.13
CA LYS A 475 -34.38 -21.49 22.72
C LYS A 475 -34.20 -21.59 21.20
N ASP A 476 -35.04 -20.91 20.43
CA ASP A 476 -34.94 -20.88 18.97
C ASP A 476 -33.71 -20.09 18.49
N ILE A 477 -33.42 -18.94 19.10
CA ILE A 477 -32.20 -18.16 18.82
C ILE A 477 -30.95 -19.00 19.09
N ILE A 478 -30.86 -19.66 20.25
CA ILE A 478 -29.72 -20.53 20.58
C ILE A 478 -29.55 -21.66 19.56
N LYS A 479 -30.66 -22.28 19.15
CA LYS A 479 -30.64 -23.34 18.13
C LYS A 479 -30.13 -22.81 16.80
N LYS A 480 -30.66 -21.68 16.31
CA LYS A 480 -30.21 -21.03 15.08
C LYS A 480 -28.74 -20.61 15.14
N THR A 481 -28.29 -20.06 16.27
CA THR A 481 -26.88 -19.71 16.49
C THR A 481 -25.99 -20.95 16.50
N LYS A 482 -26.40 -22.03 17.16
CA LYS A 482 -25.68 -23.31 17.18
C LYS A 482 -25.57 -23.92 15.79
N ASP A 483 -26.67 -23.94 15.04
CA ASP A 483 -26.70 -24.50 13.68
C ASP A 483 -25.89 -23.64 12.69
N TYR A 484 -25.97 -22.31 12.81
CA TYR A 484 -25.14 -21.37 12.05
C TYR A 484 -23.65 -21.63 12.31
N TYR A 485 -23.22 -21.72 13.57
CA TYR A 485 -21.82 -21.99 13.89
C TYR A 485 -21.39 -23.40 13.50
N LYS A 486 -22.25 -24.41 13.64
CA LYS A 486 -21.96 -25.76 13.14
C LYS A 486 -21.68 -25.75 11.63
N ASN A 487 -22.42 -24.94 10.87
CA ASN A 487 -22.20 -24.76 9.44
C ASN A 487 -20.91 -23.97 9.13
N GLN A 488 -20.62 -22.90 9.88
CA GLN A 488 -19.35 -22.17 9.72
C GLN A 488 -18.13 -23.01 10.12
N ILE A 489 -18.25 -23.82 11.18
CA ILE A 489 -17.24 -24.81 11.58
C ILE A 489 -17.03 -25.81 10.45
N LYS A 490 -18.09 -26.32 9.82
CA LYS A 490 -17.98 -27.24 8.68
C LYS A 490 -17.30 -26.61 7.46
N LYS A 491 -17.48 -25.29 7.25
CA LYS A 491 -16.79 -24.52 6.20
C LYS A 491 -15.32 -24.28 6.54
N LEU A 492 -15.00 -24.00 7.81
CA LEU A 492 -13.65 -23.71 8.29
C LEU A 492 -12.83 -24.97 8.60
N SER A 493 -13.46 -26.10 8.93
CA SER A 493 -12.81 -27.38 9.22
C SER A 493 -12.20 -28.05 7.98
N LEU A 494 -12.33 -27.43 6.81
CA LEU A 494 -11.62 -27.80 5.59
C LEU A 494 -10.24 -27.09 5.48
N SER A 495 -9.86 -26.20 6.41
CA SER A 495 -8.50 -25.61 6.45
C SER A 495 -7.96 -25.30 7.86
N GLN A 496 -7.15 -26.24 8.37
CA GLN A 496 -6.04 -26.17 9.36
C GLN A 496 -6.20 -25.45 10.75
N GLU A 497 -5.24 -25.77 11.64
CA GLU A 497 -5.20 -25.59 13.11
C GLU A 497 -5.31 -24.19 13.76
N PRO A 498 -5.00 -23.03 13.13
CA PRO A 498 -4.94 -21.75 13.84
C PRO A 498 -6.30 -21.26 14.38
N PHE A 499 -7.42 -21.86 13.94
CA PHE A 499 -8.74 -21.55 14.49
C PHE A 499 -8.97 -22.10 15.90
N LYS A 500 -8.14 -23.02 16.42
CA LYS A 500 -8.37 -23.70 17.70
C LYS A 500 -8.43 -22.75 18.90
N HIS A 501 -7.67 -21.66 18.91
CA HIS A 501 -7.67 -20.68 20.02
C HIS A 501 -8.87 -19.71 19.98
N ILE A 502 -9.22 -19.17 18.82
CA ILE A 502 -10.45 -18.37 18.65
C ILE A 502 -11.68 -19.25 18.89
N PHE A 503 -11.61 -20.52 18.48
CA PHE A 503 -12.63 -21.52 18.72
C PHE A 503 -12.79 -21.85 20.21
N ASN A 504 -11.70 -21.96 20.97
CA ASN A 504 -11.76 -22.15 22.42
C ASN A 504 -12.39 -20.94 23.13
N LEU A 505 -12.05 -19.70 22.74
CA LEU A 505 -12.71 -18.50 23.27
C LEU A 505 -14.21 -18.46 22.93
N LYS A 506 -14.59 -18.88 21.72
CA LYS A 506 -16.00 -18.98 21.29
C LYS A 506 -16.77 -20.09 22.02
N ILE A 507 -16.14 -21.24 22.27
CA ILE A 507 -16.71 -22.32 23.09
C ILE A 507 -16.88 -21.87 24.54
N ILE A 508 -15.88 -21.18 25.11
CA ILE A 508 -15.97 -20.64 26.47
C ILE A 508 -17.13 -19.63 26.56
N LEU A 509 -17.31 -18.75 25.56
CA LEU A 509 -18.45 -17.85 25.50
C LEU A 509 -19.79 -18.61 25.40
N ILE A 510 -19.87 -19.66 24.56
CA ILE A 510 -21.06 -20.52 24.44
C ILE A 510 -21.34 -21.27 25.75
N ILE A 511 -20.33 -21.76 26.46
CA ILE A 511 -20.47 -22.41 27.76
C ILE A 511 -20.93 -21.40 28.81
N GLN A 512 -20.35 -20.18 28.84
CA GLN A 512 -20.79 -19.11 29.73
C GLN A 512 -22.24 -18.68 29.45
N ILE A 513 -22.63 -18.65 28.18
CA ILE A 513 -24.02 -18.47 27.74
C ILE A 513 -24.92 -19.55 28.33
N LEU A 514 -24.57 -20.82 28.12
CA LEU A 514 -25.34 -21.97 28.60
C LEU A 514 -25.42 -22.01 30.14
N VAL A 515 -24.35 -21.69 30.84
CA VAL A 515 -24.31 -21.64 32.31
C VAL A 515 -25.19 -20.51 32.85
N LYS A 516 -25.13 -19.31 32.28
CA LYS A 516 -26.01 -18.20 32.69
C LYS A 516 -27.48 -18.45 32.34
N LEU A 517 -27.76 -19.15 31.23
CA LEU A 517 -29.11 -19.60 30.86
C LEU A 517 -29.69 -20.62 31.84
N ILE A 518 -28.88 -21.57 32.31
CA ILE A 518 -29.28 -22.53 33.35
C ILE A 518 -29.60 -21.80 34.68
N TYR A 519 -28.95 -20.66 34.92
CA TYR A 519 -29.12 -19.86 36.13
C TYR A 519 -30.34 -18.91 36.14
N CYS A 520 -31.02 -18.68 35.01
CA CYS A 520 -31.98 -17.56 34.83
C CYS A 520 -33.48 -17.95 34.94
#